data_AF-A0A7K3Z7M5-F1
#
_entry.id   AF-A0A7K3Z7M5-F1
#
_cell.length_a   1.000
_cell.length_b   1.000
_cell.length_c   1.000
_cell.angle_alpha   90.00
_cell.angle_beta   90.00
_cell.angle_gamma   90.00
#
_symmetry.space_group_name_H-M   'P 1'
#
loop_
_entity.id
_entity.type
_entity.pdbx_description
1 polymer ?
#
loop_
_entity_poly.entity_id
_entity_poly.type
_entity_poly.pdbx_seq_one_letter_code
_entity_poly.pdbx_strand_id
1 'polypeptide(L)'
;MRQKKSTLGEHLALLSVKYGVYPNEVFQALVAAKKNERSVCGNLHIEYRGKLKDEIIFLITKNNDVVAQFRVEEEFLLRKDNPFESWMNSDKIKRKIAKQNNDSIYTLIRDLRAGMKRVNVKAHVLEIPKPAQVHTQFGNTVMVVNAIIGDDTGKVKLCLWEGQIDSISEGNHIEVKKGQVCVFRGEKQLRLGKNGALSVLKGNQTGKAQMATVR
;
A
#
# COMPACT_ATOMS: atom_id res chain seq x y z
N MET A 1 -12.49 12.58 -24.13
CA MET A 1 -12.46 13.45 -22.93
C MET A 1 -11.03 13.95 -22.73
N ARG A 2 -10.79 15.26 -22.89
CA ARG A 2 -9.46 15.87 -22.73
C ARG A 2 -9.09 15.83 -21.25
N GLN A 3 -8.06 15.07 -20.85
CA GLN A 3 -7.63 15.05 -19.45
C GLN A 3 -7.20 16.47 -19.06
N LYS A 4 -7.91 17.08 -18.11
CA LYS A 4 -7.55 18.39 -17.55
C LYS A 4 -6.16 18.23 -16.91
N LYS A 5 -5.17 19.01 -17.35
CA LYS A 5 -3.81 19.02 -16.77
C LYS A 5 -3.95 19.21 -15.25
N SER A 6 -3.28 18.37 -14.47
CA SER A 6 -3.29 18.45 -13.00
C SER A 6 -2.72 19.79 -12.55
N THR A 7 -3.39 20.45 -11.61
CA THR A 7 -2.91 21.71 -11.04
C THR A 7 -1.71 21.46 -10.12
N LEU A 8 -0.89 22.47 -9.87
CA LEU A 8 0.20 22.38 -8.89
C LEU A 8 -0.30 21.93 -7.51
N GLY A 9 -1.48 22.42 -7.10
CA GLY A 9 -2.16 21.99 -5.88
C GLY A 9 -2.45 20.48 -5.82
N GLU A 10 -2.91 19.89 -6.93
CA GLU A 10 -3.08 18.42 -7.00
C GLU A 10 -1.74 17.68 -6.85
N HIS A 11 -0.67 18.18 -7.45
CA HIS A 11 0.66 17.56 -7.33
C HIS A 11 1.22 17.65 -5.89
N LEU A 12 1.06 18.81 -5.24
CA LEU A 12 1.46 19.00 -3.83
C LEU A 12 0.71 18.05 -2.90
N ALA A 13 -0.60 17.96 -3.06
CA ALA A 13 -1.40 17.05 -2.25
C ALA A 13 -1.12 15.57 -2.57
N LEU A 14 -0.75 15.22 -3.81
CA LEU A 14 -0.30 13.87 -4.14
C LEU A 14 1.05 13.50 -3.49
N LEU A 15 1.97 14.45 -3.37
CA LEU A 15 3.23 14.28 -2.62
C LEU A 15 2.95 14.11 -1.14
N SER A 16 2.08 14.95 -0.59
CA SER A 16 1.64 14.90 0.80
C SER A 16 1.17 13.50 1.19
N VAL A 17 0.21 12.94 0.44
CA VAL A 17 -0.31 11.59 0.69
C VAL A 17 0.75 10.51 0.49
N LYS A 18 1.64 10.66 -0.50
CA LYS A 18 2.64 9.62 -0.83
C LYS A 18 3.75 9.54 0.23
N TYR A 19 4.16 10.68 0.78
CA TYR A 19 5.33 10.77 1.65
C TYR A 19 4.99 11.14 3.11
N GLY A 20 3.71 11.33 3.43
CA GLY A 20 3.25 11.60 4.79
C GLY A 20 3.62 12.99 5.31
N VAL A 21 3.68 13.98 4.41
CA VAL A 21 4.01 15.38 4.74
C VAL A 21 2.79 16.27 4.50
N TYR A 22 2.61 17.37 5.23
CA TYR A 22 1.45 18.22 4.99
C TYR A 22 1.65 19.11 3.74
N PRO A 23 0.60 19.36 2.92
CA PRO A 23 0.76 20.19 1.71
C PRO A 23 1.28 21.60 2.02
N ASN A 24 0.88 22.17 3.15
CA ASN A 24 1.39 23.47 3.61
C ASN A 24 2.89 23.41 3.91
N GLU A 25 3.38 22.36 4.57
CA GLU A 25 4.81 22.19 4.85
C GLU A 25 5.62 22.08 3.55
N VAL A 26 5.11 21.34 2.57
CA VAL A 26 5.76 21.25 1.24
C VAL A 26 5.79 22.62 0.57
N PHE A 27 4.70 23.39 0.64
CA PHE A 27 4.65 24.74 0.11
C PHE A 27 5.65 25.69 0.79
N GLN A 28 5.68 25.71 2.13
CA GLN A 28 6.65 26.50 2.89
C GLN A 28 8.08 26.09 2.54
N ALA A 29 8.34 24.80 2.33
CA ALA A 29 9.64 24.31 1.90
C ALA A 29 9.99 24.80 0.49
N LEU A 30 9.06 24.88 -0.46
CA LEU A 30 9.31 25.50 -1.78
C LEU A 30 9.67 26.98 -1.65
N VAL A 31 8.95 27.73 -0.81
CA VAL A 31 9.25 29.14 -0.53
C VAL A 31 10.64 29.29 0.11
N ALA A 32 10.98 28.44 1.07
CA ALA A 32 12.29 28.43 1.72
C ALA A 32 13.43 28.06 0.74
N ALA A 33 13.22 27.04 -0.12
CA ALA A 33 14.21 26.63 -1.12
C ALA A 33 14.45 27.72 -2.17
N LYS A 34 13.44 28.50 -2.52
CA LYS A 34 13.63 29.67 -3.40
C LYS A 34 14.60 30.69 -2.79
N LYS A 35 14.53 30.89 -1.48
CA LYS A 35 15.38 31.86 -0.76
C LYS A 35 16.79 31.32 -0.48
N ASN A 36 16.90 30.05 -0.13
CA ASN A 36 18.11 29.44 0.40
C ASN A 36 18.74 28.40 -0.55
N GLU A 37 18.28 28.33 -1.80
CA GLU A 37 18.57 27.32 -2.82
C GLU A 37 18.10 25.89 -2.48
N ARG A 38 18.05 25.53 -1.20
CA ARG A 38 17.63 24.21 -0.70
C ARG A 38 16.77 24.32 0.54
N SER A 39 15.92 23.32 0.75
CA SER A 39 15.15 23.15 1.98
C SER A 39 14.77 21.67 2.18
N VAL A 40 14.13 21.37 3.31
CA VAL A 40 13.69 20.02 3.67
C VAL A 40 12.25 20.07 4.16
N CYS A 41 11.47 19.05 3.82
CA CYS A 41 10.12 18.81 4.33
C CYS A 41 9.96 17.32 4.66
N GLY A 42 9.94 16.99 5.94
CA GLY A 42 9.98 15.59 6.38
C GLY A 42 11.21 14.85 5.84
N ASN A 43 11.00 13.83 5.01
CA ASN A 43 12.06 13.06 4.34
C ASN A 43 12.33 13.50 2.89
N LEU A 44 11.79 14.67 2.49
CA LEU A 44 11.96 15.23 1.16
C LEU A 44 12.98 16.36 1.21
N HIS A 45 13.93 16.35 0.29
CA HIS A 45 14.81 17.47 0.01
C HIS A 45 14.27 18.22 -1.20
N ILE A 46 14.22 19.55 -1.09
CA ILE A 46 13.75 20.42 -2.15
C ILE A 46 14.93 21.29 -2.57
N GLU A 47 15.21 21.34 -3.86
CA GLU A 47 16.26 22.14 -4.46
C GLU A 47 15.68 23.08 -5.52
N TYR A 48 16.01 24.36 -5.41
CA TYR A 48 15.75 25.35 -6.44
C TYR A 48 16.73 25.14 -7.61
N ARG A 49 16.21 25.01 -8.83
CA ARG A 49 16.99 24.71 -10.04
C ARG A 49 17.10 25.90 -10.99
N GLY A 50 16.53 27.05 -10.63
CA GLY A 50 16.51 28.25 -11.46
C GLY A 50 15.10 28.75 -11.76
N LYS A 51 15.06 29.83 -12.54
CA LYS A 51 13.85 30.48 -13.03
C LYS A 51 13.87 30.49 -14.56
N LEU A 52 12.76 30.13 -15.18
CA LEU A 52 12.56 30.20 -16.63
C LEU A 52 11.28 31.00 -16.90
N LYS A 53 11.43 32.19 -17.49
CA LYS A 53 10.34 33.17 -17.59
C LYS A 53 9.74 33.44 -16.20
N ASP A 54 8.44 33.30 -16.01
CA ASP A 54 7.76 33.51 -14.71
C ASP A 54 7.59 32.22 -13.90
N GLU A 55 8.17 31.11 -14.36
CA GLU A 55 8.13 29.82 -13.68
C GLU A 55 9.44 29.55 -12.94
N ILE A 56 9.31 29.08 -11.71
CA ILE A 56 10.41 28.64 -10.85
C ILE A 56 10.46 27.12 -10.87
N ILE A 57 11.66 26.58 -11.05
CA ILE A 57 11.87 25.14 -11.16
C ILE A 57 12.40 24.61 -9.84
N PHE A 58 11.71 23.62 -9.28
CA PHE A 58 12.15 22.88 -8.10
C PHE A 58 12.35 21.41 -8.41
N LEU A 59 13.40 20.82 -7.86
CA LEU A 59 13.64 19.38 -7.84
C LEU A 59 13.35 18.88 -6.42
N ILE A 60 12.59 17.80 -6.31
CA ILE A 60 12.29 17.17 -5.03
C ILE A 60 12.87 15.76 -5.06
N THR A 61 13.72 15.47 -4.08
CA THR A 61 14.35 14.16 -3.91
C THR A 61 13.96 13.54 -2.57
N LYS A 62 13.99 12.21 -2.52
CA LYS A 62 13.91 11.45 -1.27
C LYS A 62 15.11 10.53 -1.24
N ASN A 63 15.93 10.66 -0.20
CA ASN A 63 17.27 10.05 -0.19
C ASN A 63 18.04 10.50 -1.46
N ASN A 64 18.31 9.60 -2.39
CA ASN A 64 18.98 9.91 -3.67
C ASN A 64 18.04 9.86 -4.90
N ASP A 65 16.77 9.52 -4.72
CA ASP A 65 15.83 9.37 -5.84
C ASP A 65 15.11 10.68 -6.12
N VAL A 66 15.08 11.10 -7.39
CA VAL A 66 14.22 12.20 -7.84
C VAL A 66 12.76 11.74 -7.81
N VAL A 67 11.98 12.37 -6.94
CA VAL A 67 10.57 12.00 -6.74
C VAL A 67 9.59 12.94 -7.45
N ALA A 68 9.99 14.18 -7.72
CA ALA A 68 9.23 15.13 -8.51
C ALA A 68 10.12 16.27 -9.02
N GLN A 69 9.67 16.91 -10.11
CA GLN A 69 10.17 18.20 -10.56
C GLN A 69 8.98 19.11 -10.81
N PHE A 70 8.95 20.26 -10.16
CA PHE A 70 7.86 21.23 -10.28
C PHE A 70 8.28 22.47 -11.01
N ARG A 71 7.35 22.98 -11.83
CA ARG A 71 7.38 24.35 -12.35
C ARG A 71 6.25 25.09 -11.66
N VAL A 72 6.62 26.18 -10.99
CA VAL A 72 5.73 26.92 -10.11
C VAL A 72 5.78 28.38 -10.53
N GLU A 73 4.63 28.94 -10.90
CA GLU A 73 4.53 30.38 -11.18
C GLU A 73 4.96 31.19 -9.95
N GLU A 74 5.75 32.23 -10.15
CA GLU A 74 6.29 33.04 -9.05
C GLU A 74 5.18 33.64 -8.17
N GLU A 75 4.08 34.08 -8.78
CA GLU A 75 2.89 34.60 -8.08
C GLU A 75 2.28 33.57 -7.13
N PHE A 76 2.32 32.29 -7.47
CA PHE A 76 1.78 31.22 -6.63
C PHE A 76 2.54 31.10 -5.31
N LEU A 77 3.85 31.35 -5.29
CA LEU A 77 4.65 31.33 -4.06
C LEU A 77 4.44 32.58 -3.18
N LEU A 78 3.90 33.66 -3.75
CA LEU A 78 3.61 34.90 -3.04
C LEU A 78 2.20 34.93 -2.44
N ARG A 79 1.38 33.93 -2.77
CA ARG A 79 0.01 33.79 -2.24
C ARG A 79 0.01 33.64 -0.73
N LYS A 80 -0.88 34.40 -0.07
CA LYS A 80 -1.14 34.36 1.37
C LYS A 80 -2.43 33.64 1.73
N ASP A 81 -3.28 33.35 0.74
CA ASP A 81 -4.47 32.51 0.92
C ASP A 81 -4.06 31.07 1.25
N ASN A 82 -4.93 30.36 1.97
CA ASN A 82 -4.73 28.96 2.38
C ASN A 82 -5.61 28.02 1.52
N PRO A 83 -5.26 27.74 0.25
CA PRO A 83 -6.04 26.89 -0.64
C PRO A 83 -5.84 25.38 -0.39
N PHE A 84 -5.05 24.99 0.61
CA PHE A 84 -4.65 23.58 0.81
C PHE A 84 -5.84 22.65 1.08
N GLU A 85 -6.87 23.14 1.76
CA GLU A 85 -8.07 22.36 2.08
C GLU A 85 -8.87 21.99 0.83
N SER A 86 -8.97 22.90 -0.15
CA SER A 86 -9.61 22.64 -1.44
C SER A 86 -8.85 21.60 -2.25
N TRP A 87 -7.51 21.63 -2.20
CA TRP A 87 -6.67 20.68 -2.93
C TRP A 87 -6.75 19.27 -2.35
N MET A 88 -6.71 19.13 -1.02
CA MET A 88 -6.86 17.83 -0.36
C MET A 88 -8.24 17.20 -0.60
N ASN A 89 -9.27 18.01 -0.88
CA ASN A 89 -10.62 17.53 -1.13
C ASN A 89 -10.90 17.04 -2.56
N SER A 90 -9.93 17.08 -3.47
CA SER A 90 -10.08 16.55 -4.83
C SER A 90 -10.29 15.03 -4.82
N ASP A 91 -11.18 14.55 -5.69
CA ASP A 91 -11.55 13.13 -5.80
C ASP A 91 -10.35 12.20 -5.99
N LYS A 92 -9.29 12.67 -6.68
CA LYS A 92 -8.06 11.89 -6.88
C LYS A 92 -7.36 11.62 -5.55
N ILE A 93 -7.32 12.60 -4.66
CA ILE A 93 -6.67 12.52 -3.35
C ILE A 93 -7.51 11.69 -2.40
N LYS A 94 -8.83 11.92 -2.34
CA LYS A 94 -9.77 11.07 -1.59
C LYS A 94 -9.62 9.59 -1.97
N ARG A 95 -9.55 9.27 -3.27
CA ARG A 95 -9.32 7.89 -3.75
C ARG A 95 -7.95 7.34 -3.33
N LYS A 96 -6.90 8.16 -3.36
CA LYS A 96 -5.53 7.73 -3.00
C LYS A 96 -5.40 7.47 -1.50
N ILE A 97 -6.00 8.33 -0.67
CA ILE A 97 -6.12 8.15 0.78
C ILE A 97 -6.93 6.89 1.10
N ALA A 98 -8.11 6.71 0.48
CA ALA A 98 -8.93 5.51 0.66
C ALA A 98 -8.19 4.23 0.24
N LYS A 99 -7.39 4.28 -0.83
CA LYS A 99 -6.57 3.16 -1.28
C LYS A 99 -5.44 2.85 -0.29
N GLN A 100 -4.74 3.86 0.23
CA GLN A 100 -3.69 3.66 1.24
C GLN A 100 -4.26 3.08 2.54
N ASN A 101 -5.35 3.65 3.05
CA ASN A 101 -6.01 3.15 4.26
C ASN A 101 -6.48 1.71 4.11
N ASN A 102 -7.00 1.34 2.93
CA ASN A 102 -7.42 -0.04 2.68
C ASN A 102 -6.26 -1.03 2.55
N ASP A 103 -5.02 -0.60 2.28
CA ASP A 103 -3.85 -1.50 2.28
C ASP A 103 -3.35 -1.78 3.71
N SER A 104 -3.75 -0.97 4.71
CA SER A 104 -3.40 -1.12 6.13
C SER A 104 -4.51 -1.71 7.01
N ILE A 105 -5.75 -1.79 6.54
CA ILE A 105 -6.87 -2.37 7.29
C ILE A 105 -6.90 -3.89 7.04
N TYR A 106 -6.94 -4.66 8.11
CA TYR A 106 -7.07 -6.12 8.09
C TYR A 106 -8.46 -6.52 8.59
N THR A 107 -9.04 -7.51 7.94
CA THR A 107 -10.35 -8.08 8.28
C THR A 107 -10.14 -9.40 9.00
N LEU A 108 -10.84 -9.59 10.12
CA LEU A 108 -10.87 -10.85 10.86
C LEU A 108 -11.60 -11.92 10.04
N ILE A 109 -11.20 -13.18 10.17
CA ILE A 109 -11.76 -14.27 9.37
C ILE A 109 -13.28 -14.41 9.55
N ARG A 110 -13.78 -14.25 10.78
CA ARG A 110 -15.22 -14.30 11.07
C ARG A 110 -16.02 -13.29 10.25
N ASP A 111 -15.44 -12.13 9.96
CA ASP A 111 -16.12 -11.02 9.30
C ASP A 111 -16.06 -11.11 7.77
N LEU A 112 -15.33 -12.10 7.22
CA LEU A 112 -15.27 -12.34 5.78
C LEU A 112 -16.64 -12.78 5.26
N ARG A 113 -17.18 -12.05 4.28
CA ARG A 113 -18.45 -12.35 3.60
C ARG A 113 -18.21 -12.66 2.12
N ALA A 114 -19.03 -13.56 1.58
CA ALA A 114 -19.00 -13.91 0.18
C ALA A 114 -19.11 -12.66 -0.71
N GLY A 115 -18.29 -12.57 -1.76
CA GLY A 115 -18.28 -11.45 -2.68
C GLY A 115 -17.38 -10.27 -2.27
N MET A 116 -16.84 -10.26 -1.05
CA MET A 116 -15.85 -9.24 -0.65
C MET A 116 -14.60 -9.32 -1.54
N LYS A 117 -14.10 -8.15 -1.95
CA LYS A 117 -12.91 -7.99 -2.80
C LYS A 117 -11.94 -7.05 -2.11
N ARG A 118 -10.65 -7.23 -2.40
CA ARG A 118 -9.55 -6.42 -1.85
C ARG A 118 -9.49 -6.47 -0.32
N VAL A 119 -9.74 -7.64 0.27
CA VAL A 119 -9.60 -7.84 1.72
C VAL A 119 -8.15 -8.15 2.06
N ASN A 120 -7.68 -7.64 3.20
CA ASN A 120 -6.41 -8.08 3.76
C ASN A 120 -6.67 -8.91 5.01
N VAL A 121 -5.93 -9.99 5.18
CA VAL A 121 -6.08 -10.94 6.29
C VAL A 121 -4.70 -11.32 6.79
N LYS A 122 -4.53 -11.35 8.12
CA LYS A 122 -3.40 -12.01 8.77
C LYS A 122 -3.92 -13.28 9.41
N ALA A 123 -3.22 -14.38 9.21
CA ALA A 123 -3.65 -15.69 9.69
C ALA A 123 -2.45 -16.62 9.86
N HIS A 124 -2.65 -17.66 10.64
CA HIS A 124 -1.75 -18.81 10.74
C HIS A 124 -2.17 -19.88 9.74
N VAL A 125 -1.19 -20.49 9.09
CA VAL A 125 -1.39 -21.69 8.27
C VAL A 125 -1.53 -22.88 9.22
N LEU A 126 -2.73 -23.47 9.26
CA LEU A 126 -3.06 -24.57 10.16
C LEU A 126 -2.78 -25.93 9.51
N GLU A 127 -3.08 -26.05 8.21
CA GLU A 127 -2.96 -27.31 7.46
C GLU A 127 -2.77 -27.02 5.98
N ILE A 128 -1.92 -27.79 5.31
CA ILE A 128 -1.78 -27.80 3.84
C ILE A 128 -2.04 -29.23 3.34
N PRO A 129 -3.27 -29.52 2.87
CA PRO A 129 -3.58 -30.84 2.30
C PRO A 129 -2.75 -31.15 1.05
N LYS A 130 -2.81 -32.41 0.59
CA LYS A 130 -2.16 -32.80 -0.67
C LYS A 130 -2.72 -31.98 -1.85
N PRO A 131 -1.86 -31.37 -2.69
CA PRO A 131 -2.30 -30.68 -3.89
C PRO A 131 -3.08 -31.61 -4.83
N ALA A 132 -4.12 -31.06 -5.45
CA ALA A 132 -4.92 -31.75 -6.46
C ALA A 132 -4.58 -31.20 -7.85
N GLN A 133 -4.55 -32.09 -8.84
CA GLN A 133 -4.33 -31.74 -10.23
C GLN A 133 -5.65 -31.32 -10.88
N VAL A 134 -5.67 -30.17 -11.55
CA VAL A 134 -6.84 -29.66 -12.26
C VAL A 134 -6.52 -29.29 -13.70
N HIS A 135 -7.45 -29.58 -14.61
CA HIS A 135 -7.38 -29.15 -16.00
C HIS A 135 -8.03 -27.78 -16.15
N THR A 136 -7.25 -26.83 -16.64
CA THR A 136 -7.72 -25.47 -16.94
C THR A 136 -8.49 -25.46 -18.26
N GLN A 137 -9.37 -24.47 -18.42
CA GLN A 137 -10.08 -24.23 -19.70
C GLN A 137 -9.14 -23.96 -20.90
N PHE A 138 -7.87 -23.67 -20.63
CA PHE A 138 -6.85 -23.41 -21.65
C PHE A 138 -6.02 -24.66 -21.98
N GLY A 139 -6.46 -25.85 -21.54
CA GLY A 139 -5.79 -27.13 -21.83
C GLY A 139 -4.58 -27.44 -20.95
N ASN A 140 -4.14 -26.48 -20.12
CA ASN A 140 -3.03 -26.70 -19.20
C ASN A 140 -3.48 -27.47 -17.95
N THR A 141 -2.60 -28.32 -17.45
CA THR A 141 -2.74 -28.99 -16.17
C THR A 141 -1.97 -28.21 -15.12
N VAL A 142 -2.62 -27.86 -14.01
CA VAL A 142 -1.99 -27.12 -12.90
C VAL A 142 -2.34 -27.75 -11.57
N MET A 143 -1.48 -27.55 -10.57
CA MET A 143 -1.76 -27.96 -9.19
C MET A 143 -2.52 -26.89 -8.42
N VAL A 144 -3.47 -27.31 -7.59
CA VAL A 144 -4.21 -26.44 -6.68
C VAL A 144 -4.32 -27.08 -5.30
N VAL A 145 -4.21 -26.28 -4.25
CA VAL A 145 -4.45 -26.72 -2.87
C VAL A 145 -5.34 -25.72 -2.14
N ASN A 146 -6.19 -26.23 -1.25
CA ASN A 146 -6.97 -25.40 -0.34
C ASN A 146 -6.35 -25.53 1.05
N ALA A 147 -5.36 -24.69 1.34
CA ALA A 147 -4.75 -24.62 2.67
C ALA A 147 -5.79 -24.11 3.69
N ILE A 148 -5.76 -24.62 4.91
CA ILE A 148 -6.60 -24.12 5.99
C ILE A 148 -5.81 -23.07 6.76
N ILE A 149 -6.35 -21.85 6.81
CA ILE A 149 -5.76 -20.74 7.55
C ILE A 149 -6.72 -20.29 8.65
N GLY A 150 -6.19 -19.78 9.76
CA GLY A 150 -6.99 -19.35 10.89
C GLY A 150 -6.39 -18.18 11.67
N ASP A 151 -7.27 -17.44 12.34
CA ASP A 151 -6.96 -16.42 13.33
C ASP A 151 -7.77 -16.74 14.60
N ASP A 152 -7.71 -15.85 15.59
CA ASP A 152 -8.43 -16.04 16.86
C ASP A 152 -9.97 -16.05 16.70
N THR A 153 -10.49 -15.64 15.53
CA THR A 153 -11.92 -15.51 15.26
C THR A 153 -12.51 -16.65 14.43
N GLY A 154 -11.68 -17.40 13.71
CA GLY A 154 -12.16 -18.52 12.90
C GLY A 154 -11.15 -19.07 11.90
N LYS A 155 -11.65 -19.93 11.01
CA LYS A 155 -10.86 -20.60 9.97
C LYS A 155 -11.49 -20.40 8.60
N VAL A 156 -10.68 -20.34 7.56
CA VAL A 156 -11.12 -20.26 6.16
C VAL A 156 -10.14 -21.00 5.25
N LYS A 157 -10.64 -21.54 4.13
CA LYS A 157 -9.79 -22.14 3.10
C LYS A 157 -9.11 -21.05 2.27
N LEU A 158 -7.80 -21.11 2.11
CA LEU A 158 -7.01 -20.30 1.19
C LEU A 158 -6.66 -21.15 -0.03
N CYS A 159 -7.17 -20.75 -1.20
CA CYS A 159 -6.91 -21.44 -2.45
C CYS A 159 -5.60 -20.93 -3.06
N LEU A 160 -4.64 -21.85 -3.21
CA LEU A 160 -3.29 -21.61 -3.72
C LEU A 160 -3.09 -22.39 -5.02
N TRP A 161 -2.56 -21.71 -6.01
CA TRP A 161 -2.14 -22.31 -7.28
C TRP A 161 -0.69 -22.74 -7.21
N GLU A 162 -0.28 -23.68 -8.03
CA GLU A 162 1.06 -24.30 -8.10
C GLU A 162 2.23 -23.41 -7.64
N GLY A 163 2.49 -22.27 -8.29
CA GLY A 163 3.60 -21.37 -7.91
C GLY A 163 3.47 -20.68 -6.53
N GLN A 164 2.34 -20.83 -5.85
CA GLN A 164 2.07 -20.31 -4.51
C GLN A 164 2.13 -21.39 -3.43
N ILE A 165 2.04 -22.68 -3.80
CA ILE A 165 1.99 -23.79 -2.85
C ILE A 165 3.28 -23.86 -2.04
N ASP A 166 4.43 -23.77 -2.73
CA ASP A 166 5.75 -23.86 -2.12
C ASP A 166 6.15 -22.57 -1.37
N SER A 167 5.33 -21.52 -1.40
CA SER A 167 5.64 -20.22 -0.78
C SER A 167 5.32 -20.16 0.72
N ILE A 168 4.60 -21.15 1.25
CA ILE A 168 4.18 -21.22 2.64
C ILE A 168 4.38 -22.62 3.21
N SER A 169 4.44 -22.72 4.54
CA SER A 169 4.46 -24.01 5.25
C SER A 169 3.49 -23.97 6.42
N GLU A 170 3.10 -25.15 6.91
CA GLU A 170 2.30 -25.26 8.14
C GLU A 170 2.98 -24.54 9.32
N GLY A 171 2.17 -23.90 10.16
CA GLY A 171 2.63 -23.08 11.28
C GLY A 171 3.11 -21.68 10.90
N ASN A 172 3.26 -21.35 9.61
CA ASN A 172 3.63 -20.00 9.19
C ASN A 172 2.55 -18.99 9.59
N HIS A 173 2.98 -17.82 10.08
CA HIS A 173 2.11 -16.65 10.14
C HIS A 173 2.21 -15.94 8.79
N ILE A 174 1.08 -15.76 8.13
CA ILE A 174 1.00 -15.21 6.77
C ILE A 174 0.16 -13.94 6.74
N GLU A 175 0.44 -13.12 5.74
CA GLU A 175 -0.33 -11.97 5.34
C GLU A 175 -0.82 -12.16 3.91
N VAL A 176 -2.14 -12.10 3.75
CA VAL A 176 -2.83 -12.04 2.46
C VAL A 176 -3.27 -10.60 2.24
N LYS A 177 -2.81 -10.00 1.14
CA LYS A 177 -3.24 -8.66 0.70
C LYS A 177 -4.09 -8.74 -0.55
N LYS A 178 -5.11 -7.89 -0.62
CA LYS A 178 -6.02 -7.74 -1.76
C LYS A 178 -6.68 -9.06 -2.19
N GLY A 179 -7.00 -9.93 -1.23
CA GLY A 179 -7.70 -11.19 -1.44
C GLY A 179 -9.16 -10.98 -1.86
N GLN A 180 -9.77 -12.05 -2.38
CA GLN A 180 -11.17 -12.13 -2.74
C GLN A 180 -11.83 -13.29 -2.00
N VAL A 181 -12.97 -13.01 -1.36
CA VAL A 181 -13.79 -14.03 -0.71
C VAL A 181 -14.81 -14.54 -1.72
N CYS A 182 -14.74 -15.84 -2.01
CA CYS A 182 -15.67 -16.51 -2.91
C CYS A 182 -16.27 -17.73 -2.23
N VAL A 183 -17.37 -18.21 -2.79
CA VAL A 183 -17.99 -19.47 -2.37
C VAL A 183 -17.81 -20.47 -3.49
N PHE A 184 -17.37 -21.67 -3.16
CA PHE A 184 -17.27 -22.77 -4.10
C PHE A 184 -17.79 -24.03 -3.44
N ARG A 185 -18.75 -24.69 -4.10
CA ARG A 185 -19.46 -25.86 -3.57
C ARG A 185 -20.02 -25.63 -2.15
N GLY A 186 -20.57 -24.44 -1.91
CA GLY A 186 -21.16 -24.07 -0.62
C GLY A 186 -20.15 -23.61 0.44
N GLU A 187 -18.85 -23.74 0.20
CA GLU A 187 -17.82 -23.36 1.17
C GLU A 187 -17.17 -22.02 0.85
N LYS A 188 -16.96 -21.21 1.88
CA LYS A 188 -16.25 -19.94 1.78
C LYS A 188 -14.75 -20.19 1.68
N GLN A 189 -14.12 -19.55 0.69
CA GLN A 189 -12.68 -19.61 0.50
C GLN A 189 -12.12 -18.26 0.06
N LEU A 190 -10.89 -17.99 0.49
CA LEU A 190 -10.09 -16.84 0.13
C LEU A 190 -9.25 -17.20 -1.11
N ARG A 191 -9.25 -16.32 -2.11
CA ARG A 191 -8.47 -16.44 -3.35
C ARG A 191 -7.60 -15.21 -3.55
N LEU A 192 -6.44 -15.40 -4.16
CA LEU A 192 -5.58 -14.33 -4.62
C LEU A 192 -5.97 -13.94 -6.05
N GLY A 193 -6.36 -12.68 -6.25
CA GLY A 193 -6.59 -12.13 -7.59
C GLY A 193 -5.28 -11.65 -8.25
N LYS A 194 -5.37 -11.08 -9.46
CA LYS A 194 -4.22 -10.56 -10.22
C LYS A 194 -3.30 -9.61 -9.43
N ASN A 195 -3.87 -8.82 -8.52
CA ASN A 195 -3.13 -7.86 -7.68
C ASN A 195 -3.04 -8.32 -6.22
N GLY A 196 -3.40 -9.57 -5.93
CA GLY A 196 -3.29 -10.17 -4.61
C GLY A 196 -1.83 -10.52 -4.32
N ALA A 197 -1.46 -10.45 -3.04
CA ALA A 197 -0.14 -10.85 -2.58
C ALA A 197 -0.28 -11.76 -1.35
N LEU A 198 0.63 -12.72 -1.26
CA LEU A 198 0.80 -13.60 -0.11
C LEU A 198 2.24 -13.45 0.38
N SER A 199 2.41 -13.28 1.68
CA SER A 199 3.74 -13.12 2.29
C SER A 199 3.78 -13.80 3.65
N VAL A 200 4.89 -14.48 3.95
CA VAL A 200 5.16 -15.03 5.28
C VAL A 200 5.68 -13.91 6.18
N LEU A 201 5.02 -13.68 7.31
CA LEU A 201 5.47 -12.75 8.33
C LEU A 201 6.52 -13.43 9.20
N LYS A 202 7.76 -12.92 9.17
CA LYS A 202 8.79 -13.34 10.10
C LYS A 202 8.43 -12.82 11.48
N GLY A 203 8.20 -13.72 12.44
CA GLY A 203 8.04 -13.33 13.84
C GLY A 203 9.35 -12.73 14.35
N ASN A 204 9.30 -11.53 14.92
CA ASN A 204 10.35 -11.09 15.83
C ASN A 204 10.33 -12.07 17.01
N GLN A 205 11.31 -12.96 17.09
CA GLN A 205 11.53 -13.77 18.27
C GLN A 205 12.08 -12.86 19.37
N THR A 206 11.19 -12.24 20.15
CA THR A 206 11.55 -11.73 21.47
C THR A 206 11.80 -12.94 22.38
N GLY A 207 13.01 -12.98 22.95
CA GLY A 207 13.60 -14.17 23.57
C GLY A 207 12.74 -14.82 24.66
N LYS A 208 12.65 -16.15 24.59
CA LYS A 208 12.32 -16.98 25.75
C LYS A 208 13.43 -16.80 26.79
N ALA A 209 13.17 -16.03 27.84
CA ALA A 209 13.94 -16.09 29.07
C ALA A 209 13.79 -17.50 29.66
N GLN A 210 14.88 -18.27 29.65
CA GLN A 210 15.00 -19.49 30.42
C GLN A 210 15.03 -19.08 31.91
N MET A 211 13.95 -19.34 32.65
CA MET A 211 14.06 -19.45 34.10
C MET A 211 14.70 -20.81 34.39
N ALA A 212 16.01 -20.80 34.57
CA ALA A 212 16.72 -21.89 35.22
C ALA A 212 16.32 -21.88 36.70
N THR A 213 15.59 -22.91 37.11
CA THR A 213 15.46 -23.30 38.52
C THR A 213 16.86 -23.65 39.04
N VAL A 214 17.34 -22.91 40.02
CA VAL A 214 18.45 -23.34 40.89
C VAL A 214 17.87 -23.63 42.26
N ARG A 215 18.31 -24.78 42.78
CA ARG A 215 17.95 -25.42 44.04
C ARG A 215 18.10 -24.52 45.27
#